data_AF-A0A4R1BHK0-F1
#
_entry.id   AF-A0A4R1BHK0-F1
#
_cell.length_a   1.000
_cell.length_b   1.000
_cell.length_c   1.000
_cell.angle_alpha   90.00
_cell.angle_beta   90.00
_cell.angle_gamma   90.00
#
_symmetry.space_group_name_H-M   'P 1'
#
loop_
_entity.id
_entity.type
_entity.pdbx_description
1 polymer ?
#
loop_
_entity_poly.entity_id
_entity_poly.type
_entity_poly.pdbx_seq_one_letter_code
_entity_poly.pdbx_strand_id
1 'polypeptide(L)'
;MASRGGDFVYLTLPPGAEVRSCLGLVVAGMSARARIGVGNMDEFVQALERLQVESGRTLRFRFLCEEEKITAEVESPESGGWRTVAELVA
;
A
#
# COMPACT_ATOMS: atom_id res chain seq x y z
N MET A 1 -3.67 -3.75 21.31
CA MET A 1 -2.90 -3.42 20.10
C MET A 1 -2.73 -1.92 20.05
N ALA A 2 -1.50 -1.42 20.15
CA ALA A 2 -1.23 0.01 20.08
C ALA A 2 -1.63 0.54 18.70
N SER A 3 -2.58 1.47 18.64
CA SER A 3 -2.78 2.29 17.45
C SER A 3 -1.51 3.12 17.26
N ARG A 4 -0.70 2.80 16.25
CA ARG A 4 0.31 3.74 15.76
C ARG A 4 -0.43 5.03 15.42
N GLY A 5 -0.14 6.12 16.12
CA GLY A 5 -0.78 7.44 15.96
C GLY A 5 -0.31 8.16 14.71
N GLY A 6 -0.47 7.53 13.55
CA GLY A 6 -0.19 8.11 12.24
C GLY A 6 -1.45 8.14 11.38
N ASP A 7 -1.55 9.12 10.49
CA ASP A 7 -2.63 9.18 9.51
C ASP A 7 -2.47 8.05 8.49
N PHE A 8 -3.42 7.11 8.52
CA PHE A 8 -3.49 6.03 7.55
C PHE A 8 -4.34 6.42 6.35
N VAL A 9 -3.88 6.09 5.15
CA VAL A 9 -4.70 6.10 3.93
C VAL A 9 -5.21 4.68 3.68
N TYR A 10 -6.51 4.51 3.48
CA TYR A 10 -7.12 3.20 3.26
C TYR A 10 -7.56 3.05 1.81
N LEU A 11 -7.33 1.86 1.24
CA LEU A 11 -7.75 1.51 -0.12
C LEU A 11 -8.28 0.09 -0.14
N THR A 12 -9.52 -0.09 -0.58
CA THR A 12 -10.12 -1.42 -0.76
C THR A 12 -10.18 -1.73 -2.24
N LEU A 13 -9.56 -2.84 -2.65
CA LEU A 13 -9.42 -3.21 -4.05
C LEU A 13 -10.14 -4.53 -4.32
N PRO A 14 -11.13 -4.55 -5.25
CA PRO A 14 -11.76 -5.79 -5.69
C PRO A 14 -10.78 -6.66 -6.50
N PRO A 15 -11.08 -7.95 -6.70
CA PRO A 15 -10.30 -8.80 -7.59
C PRO A 15 -10.38 -8.31 -9.05
N GLY A 16 -9.24 -8.19 -9.74
CA GLY A 16 -9.19 -7.88 -11.18
C GLY A 16 -7.92 -7.17 -11.62
N ALA A 17 -7.63 -7.12 -12.93
CA ALA A 17 -6.37 -6.59 -13.47
C ALA A 17 -6.29 -5.05 -13.56
N GLU A 18 -7.40 -4.33 -13.39
CA GLU A 18 -7.46 -2.87 -13.64
C GLU A 18 -7.15 -2.00 -12.41
N VAL A 19 -6.47 -2.56 -11.40
CA VAL A 19 -6.23 -1.87 -10.11
C VAL A 19 -4.88 -1.15 -10.03
N ARG A 20 -3.97 -1.40 -10.98
CA ARG A 20 -2.65 -0.73 -11.03
C ARG A 20 -2.78 0.79 -11.03
N SER A 21 -3.74 1.33 -11.77
CA SER A 21 -3.99 2.77 -11.86
C SER A 21 -4.42 3.37 -10.52
N CYS A 22 -5.19 2.63 -9.72
CA CYS A 22 -5.64 3.09 -8.39
C CYS A 22 -4.49 3.09 -7.38
N LEU A 23 -3.70 2.01 -7.36
CA LEU A 23 -2.51 1.92 -6.51
C LEU A 23 -1.49 3.01 -6.86
N GLY A 24 -1.20 3.19 -8.15
CA GLY A 24 -0.27 4.21 -8.62
C GLY A 24 -0.66 5.62 -8.19
N LEU A 25 -1.94 5.99 -8.30
CA LEU A 25 -2.42 7.31 -7.88
C LEU A 25 -2.22 7.55 -6.39
N VAL A 26 -2.58 6.58 -5.56
CA VAL A 26 -2.45 6.67 -4.10
C VAL A 26 -0.97 6.76 -3.70
N VAL A 27 -0.12 5.90 -4.26
CA VAL A 27 1.32 5.90 -3.98
C VAL A 27 1.97 7.20 -4.44
N ALA A 28 1.64 7.72 -5.63
CA ALA A 28 2.17 8.99 -6.11
C ALA A 28 1.85 10.16 -5.17
N GLY A 29 0.60 10.26 -4.70
CA GLY A 29 0.20 11.28 -3.73
C GLY A 29 0.94 11.16 -2.40
N MET A 30 1.17 9.93 -1.92
CA MET A 30 1.92 9.68 -0.68
C MET A 30 3.41 9.96 -0.84
N SER A 31 4.04 9.57 -1.95
CA SER A 31 5.46 9.83 -2.20
C SER A 31 5.76 11.32 -2.26
N ALA A 32 4.86 12.11 -2.85
CA ALA A 32 4.95 13.57 -2.81
C ALA A 32 4.91 14.13 -1.38
N ARG A 33 4.08 13.55 -0.49
CA ARG A 33 4.02 13.94 0.93
C ARG A 33 5.25 13.47 1.73
N ALA A 34 5.75 12.28 1.44
CA ALA A 34 6.89 11.66 2.11
C ALA A 34 8.25 12.17 1.59
N ARG A 35 8.27 13.02 0.54
CA ARG A 35 9.49 13.52 -0.12
C ARG A 35 10.34 12.40 -0.77
N ILE A 36 9.69 11.29 -1.13
CA ILE A 36 10.34 10.14 -1.77
C ILE A 36 10.41 10.36 -3.29
N GLY A 37 11.57 10.11 -3.89
CA GLY A 37 11.75 10.14 -5.34
C GLY A 37 10.95 9.06 -6.08
N VAL A 38 10.67 9.26 -7.37
CA VAL A 38 9.81 8.36 -8.16
C VAL A 38 10.50 7.07 -8.64
N GLY A 39 11.82 6.92 -8.43
CA GLY A 39 12.61 5.83 -9.02
C GLY A 39 12.12 4.42 -8.63
N ASN A 40 11.82 4.21 -7.35
CA ASN A 40 11.41 2.91 -6.82
C ASN A 40 9.87 2.74 -6.74
N MET A 41 9.12 3.73 -7.24
CA MET A 41 7.66 3.77 -7.11
C MET A 41 6.99 2.70 -7.98
N ASP A 42 7.46 2.51 -9.21
CA ASP A 42 6.84 1.54 -10.13
C ASP A 42 7.02 0.11 -9.62
N GLU A 43 8.21 -0.23 -9.09
CA GLU A 43 8.47 -1.54 -8.48
C GLU A 43 7.58 -1.78 -7.26
N PHE A 44 7.41 -0.76 -6.41
CA PHE A 44 6.52 -0.83 -5.26
C PHE A 44 5.07 -1.08 -5.68
N VAL A 45 4.56 -0.33 -6.67
CA VAL A 45 3.20 -0.52 -7.20
C VAL A 45 3.04 -1.90 -7.82
N GLN A 46 4.02 -2.37 -8.61
CA GLN A 46 4.00 -3.71 -9.19
C GLN A 46 3.95 -4.81 -8.13
N ALA A 47 4.66 -4.65 -7.01
CA ALA A 47 4.63 -5.62 -5.91
C ALA A 47 3.24 -5.73 -5.28
N LEU A 48 2.57 -4.59 -5.05
CA LEU A 48 1.21 -4.55 -4.50
C LEU A 48 0.17 -5.10 -5.48
N GLU A 49 0.33 -4.81 -6.77
CA GLU A 49 -0.52 -5.34 -7.84
C GLU A 49 -0.39 -6.87 -7.93
N ARG A 50 0.84 -7.41 -7.94
CA ARG A 50 1.06 -8.87 -7.94
C ARG A 50 0.39 -9.53 -6.74
N LEU A 51 0.55 -8.96 -5.53
CA LEU A 51 -0.09 -9.48 -4.33
C LEU A 51 -1.62 -9.53 -4.47
N GLN A 52 -2.22 -8.51 -5.06
CA GLN A 52 -3.66 -8.45 -5.31
C GLN A 52 -4.08 -9.55 -6.28
N VAL A 53 -3.39 -9.67 -7.42
CA VAL A 53 -3.69 -10.68 -8.45
C VAL A 53 -3.54 -12.08 -7.89
N GLU A 54 -2.44 -12.37 -7.20
CA GLU A 54 -2.15 -13.67 -6.59
C GLU A 54 -3.16 -14.03 -5.50
N SER A 55 -3.63 -13.05 -4.72
CA SER A 55 -4.64 -13.30 -3.70
C SER A 55 -5.99 -13.73 -4.29
N GLY A 56 -6.34 -13.33 -5.52
CA GLY A 56 -7.62 -13.63 -6.16
C GLY A 56 -8.85 -13.15 -5.37
N ARG A 57 -8.69 -12.22 -4.41
CA ARG A 57 -9.71 -11.76 -3.47
C ARG A 57 -9.68 -10.24 -3.37
N THR A 58 -10.72 -9.68 -2.75
CA THR A 58 -10.73 -8.29 -2.32
C THR A 58 -9.68 -8.09 -1.22
N LEU A 59 -8.75 -7.17 -1.43
CA LEU A 59 -7.74 -6.81 -0.43
C LEU A 59 -8.01 -5.41 0.11
N ARG A 60 -7.86 -5.25 1.43
CA ARG A 60 -7.90 -3.96 2.11
C ARG A 60 -6.47 -3.57 2.46
N PHE A 61 -5.99 -2.53 1.79
CA PHE A 61 -4.71 -1.90 2.07
C PHE A 61 -4.91 -0.75 3.05
N ARG A 62 -3.92 -0.57 3.91
CA ARG A 62 -3.66 0.71 4.56
C ARG A 62 -2.23 1.12 4.32
N PHE A 63 -2.01 2.42 4.20
CA PHE A 63 -0.71 3.00 3.99
C PHE A 63 -0.40 3.97 5.11
N LEU A 64 0.78 3.80 5.69
CA LEU A 64 1.35 4.75 6.63
C LEU A 64 2.36 5.62 5.87
N CYS A 65 2.22 6.93 5.98
CA CYS A 65 3.12 7.90 5.37
C CYS A 65 3.93 8.57 6.48
N GLU A 66 5.23 8.36 6.47
CA GLU A 66 6.22 8.99 7.36
C GLU A 66 7.20 9.81 6.51
N GLU A 67 8.03 10.65 7.13
CA GLU A 67 9.08 11.36 6.39
C GLU A 67 10.02 10.32 5.76
N GLU A 68 10.22 10.41 4.44
CA GLU A 68 11.08 9.53 3.64
C GLU A 68 10.67 8.04 3.63
N LYS A 69 9.47 7.70 4.11
CA LYS A 69 8.99 6.32 4.16
C LYS A 69 7.48 6.16 3.94
N ILE A 70 7.11 5.15 3.16
CA ILE A 70 5.74 4.66 3.04
C ILE A 70 5.72 3.17 3.39
N THR A 71 4.84 2.78 4.31
CA THR A 71 4.58 1.37 4.62
C THR A 71 3.22 0.99 4.09
N ALA A 72 3.15 -0.04 3.24
CA ALA A 72 1.90 -0.66 2.83
C ALA A 72 1.62 -1.90 3.68
N GLU A 73 0.40 -1.98 4.20
CA GLU A 73 -0.07 -3.11 4.97
C GLU A 73 -1.39 -3.63 4.39
N VAL A 74 -1.62 -4.94 4.50
CA VAL A 74 -2.88 -5.58 4.09
C VAL A 74 -3.58 -6.18 5.30
N GLU A 75 -4.90 -6.08 5.33
CA GLU A 75 -5.73 -6.74 6.33
C GLU A 75 -5.66 -8.26 6.12
N SER A 76 -5.29 -8.98 7.17
CA SER A 76 -5.31 -10.43 7.20
C SER A 76 -6.76 -10.90 7.35
N PRO A 77 -7.29 -11.69 6.41
CA PRO A 77 -8.65 -12.21 6.51
C PRO A 77 -8.81 -13.22 7.67
N GLU A 78 -7.71 -13.84 8.12
CA GLU A 78 -7.75 -14.89 9.14
C GLU A 78 -7.69 -14.32 10.56
N SER A 79 -6.95 -13.23 10.75
CA SER A 79 -6.70 -12.66 12.08
C SER A 79 -7.33 -11.28 12.28
N GLY A 80 -7.84 -10.64 11.23
CA GLY A 80 -8.28 -9.23 11.25
C GLY A 80 -7.15 -8.24 11.57
N GLY A 81 -5.91 -8.72 11.66
CA GLY A 81 -4.72 -7.92 11.91
C GLY A 81 -4.15 -7.36 10.61
N TRP A 82 -3.31 -6.35 10.72
CA TRP A 82 -2.63 -5.76 9.56
C TRP A 82 -1.22 -6.33 9.46
N ARG A 83 -0.83 -6.77 8.27
CA ARG A 83 0.53 -7.24 7.97
C ARG A 83 1.21 -6.29 6.99
N THR A 84 2.45 -5.90 7.26
CA THR A 84 3.27 -5.19 6.30
C THR A 84 3.58 -6.09 5.11
N VAL A 85 3.39 -5.56 3.90
CA VAL A 85 3.62 -6.29 2.64
C VAL A 85 4.65 -5.62 1.75
N ALA A 86 4.86 -4.31 1.91
CA ALA A 86 5.89 -3.58 1.19
C ALA A 86 6.25 -2.30 1.96
N GLU A 87 7.48 -1.83 1.76
CA GLU A 87 7.95 -0.53 2.21
C GLU A 87 8.61 0.20 1.04
N LEU A 88 8.37 1.50 0.94
CA LEU A 88 9.05 2.40 0.02
C LEU A 88 9.83 3.41 0.84
N VAL A 89 11.12 3.54 0.56
CA VAL A 89 12.03 4.47 1.24
C VAL A 89 12.77 5.32 0.21
N ALA A 90 13.18 6.53 0.61
CA ALA A 90 13.96 7.46 -0.21
C ALA A 90 15.34 6.89 -0.59
#